data_AF-A0AAW1M0L5-F1
#
_entry.id   AF-A0AAW1M0L5-F1
#
_cell.length_a   1.000
_cell.length_b   1.000
_cell.length_c   1.000
_cell.angle_alpha   90.00
_cell.angle_beta   90.00
_cell.angle_gamma   90.00
#
_symmetry.space_group_name_H-M   'P 1'
#
loop_
_entity.id
_entity.type
_entity.pdbx_description
1 polymer ?
#
loop_
_entity_poly.entity_id
_entity_poly.type
_entity_poly.pdbx_seq_one_letter_code
_entity_poly.pdbx_strand_id
1 'polypeptide(L)'
;MKMSVLIMSLFIWMENINDNRFFVQNFMSSFHIHDAELLINQAISYINFLTSPNSVLDCNTINTTYMINNTNPLYFTMPINIDSLYLFKYTTISGMKGILRTICSRIFSDILYKIQYGNYAGFTINRTFTISGFPDPVFGHVEFYCWPLPHPMHQNFVNEEDRSLYVTFSRGFQVSKDDVTWVFLSNFGDCVQYVDMRRNKNDNKKQSLFARVIMKSVTIIDIILCGKNTAKFKIKGKHVWAKKFKKPKV
;
A
#
# COMPACT_ATOMS: atom_id res chain seq x y z
N MET A 1 12.36 -15.58 -1.33
CA MET A 1 12.45 -14.87 -0.04
C MET A 1 11.51 -13.67 0.02
N LYS A 2 11.74 -12.58 -0.75
CA LYS A 2 10.85 -11.41 -0.77
C LYS A 2 9.36 -11.77 -0.92
N MET A 3 9.02 -12.53 -1.97
CA MET A 3 7.61 -12.87 -2.25
C MET A 3 6.95 -13.63 -1.11
N SER A 4 7.65 -14.58 -0.50
CA SER A 4 7.16 -15.34 0.66
C SER A 4 6.80 -14.43 1.83
N VAL A 5 7.65 -13.45 2.14
CA VAL A 5 7.39 -12.47 3.22
C VAL A 5 6.22 -11.56 2.86
N LEU A 6 6.08 -11.15 1.58
CA LEU A 6 4.94 -10.36 1.11
C LEU A 6 3.62 -11.12 1.20
N ILE A 7 3.59 -12.41 0.82
CA ILE A 7 2.41 -13.28 0.95
C ILE A 7 2.00 -13.39 2.43
N MET A 8 2.95 -13.68 3.32
CA MET A 8 2.66 -13.74 4.75
C MET A 8 2.14 -12.40 5.30
N SER A 9 2.72 -11.29 4.84
CA SER A 9 2.27 -9.95 5.24
C SER A 9 0.85 -9.67 4.78
N LEU A 10 0.48 -10.10 3.57
CA LEU A 10 -0.87 -9.99 3.03
C LEU A 10 -1.85 -10.82 3.87
N PHE A 11 -1.52 -12.07 4.18
CA PHE A 11 -2.41 -12.97 4.93
C PHE A 11 -2.65 -12.48 6.37
N ILE A 12 -1.58 -12.09 7.08
CA ILE A 12 -1.70 -11.53 8.44
C ILE A 12 -2.46 -10.20 8.40
N TRP A 13 -2.27 -9.38 7.38
CA TRP A 13 -3.02 -8.14 7.22
C TRP A 13 -4.52 -8.39 7.01
N MET A 14 -4.88 -9.36 6.16
CA MET A 14 -6.28 -9.72 5.91
C MET A 14 -6.93 -10.30 7.18
N GLU A 15 -6.21 -11.14 7.91
CA GLU A 15 -6.65 -11.65 9.22
C GLU A 15 -6.99 -10.49 10.19
N ASN A 16 -6.12 -9.49 10.27
CA ASN A 16 -6.33 -8.32 11.12
C ASN A 16 -7.53 -7.46 10.71
N ILE A 17 -7.82 -7.30 9.42
CA ILE A 17 -8.98 -6.47 8.97
C ILE A 17 -10.30 -7.22 9.13
N ASN A 18 -10.28 -8.54 8.98
CA ASN A 18 -11.48 -9.36 9.06
C ASN A 18 -11.88 -9.72 10.49
N ASP A 19 -11.09 -9.30 11.50
CA ASP A 19 -11.15 -9.76 12.88
C ASP A 19 -11.21 -11.31 13.00
N ASN A 20 -10.72 -12.00 11.97
CA ASN A 20 -10.78 -13.44 11.86
C ASN A 20 -9.42 -14.03 12.22
N ARG A 21 -9.12 -14.08 13.52
CA ARG A 21 -7.85 -14.59 14.09
C ARG A 21 -7.53 -16.05 13.75
N PHE A 22 -8.49 -16.75 13.17
CA PHE A 22 -8.30 -18.13 12.72
C PHE A 22 -8.17 -18.21 11.20
N PHE A 23 -8.07 -17.09 10.47
CA PHE A 23 -7.95 -17.12 9.01
C PHE A 23 -6.69 -17.88 8.58
N VAL A 24 -5.50 -17.49 9.06
CA VAL A 24 -4.26 -18.19 8.70
C VAL A 24 -4.29 -19.61 9.24
N GLN A 25 -4.82 -19.84 10.44
CA GLN A 25 -4.92 -21.19 10.99
C GLN A 25 -5.85 -22.10 10.18
N ASN A 26 -7.03 -21.62 9.79
CA ASN A 26 -8.03 -22.35 9.00
C ASN A 26 -7.52 -22.60 7.58
N PHE A 27 -6.83 -21.61 7.00
CA PHE A 27 -6.08 -21.79 5.77
C PHE A 27 -5.05 -22.90 5.94
N MET A 28 -4.29 -22.87 7.04
CA MET A 28 -3.26 -23.85 7.33
C MET A 28 -3.79 -25.21 7.84
N SER A 29 -5.09 -25.37 8.09
CA SER A 29 -5.69 -26.63 8.53
C SER A 29 -6.51 -27.30 7.44
N SER A 30 -7.00 -26.54 6.45
CA SER A 30 -7.83 -27.04 5.34
C SER A 30 -7.01 -27.64 4.18
N PHE A 31 -5.74 -28.01 4.42
CA PHE A 31 -4.79 -28.40 3.37
C PHE A 31 -5.15 -29.72 2.66
N HIS A 32 -5.74 -29.59 1.46
CA HIS A 32 -5.24 -30.36 0.32
C HIS A 32 -4.16 -29.51 -0.39
N ILE A 33 -3.02 -30.12 -0.74
CA ILE A 33 -1.85 -29.42 -1.33
C ILE A 33 -2.23 -28.56 -2.56
N HIS A 34 -3.21 -29.01 -3.35
CA HIS A 34 -3.67 -28.30 -4.55
C HIS A 34 -4.37 -26.96 -4.24
N ASP A 35 -5.13 -26.88 -3.14
CA ASP A 35 -5.84 -25.66 -2.76
C ASP A 35 -4.86 -24.57 -2.27
N ALA A 36 -3.79 -25.00 -1.59
CA ALA A 36 -2.74 -24.11 -1.13
C ALA A 36 -1.95 -23.48 -2.29
N GLU A 37 -1.61 -24.27 -3.31
CA GLU A 37 -0.92 -23.77 -4.49
C GLU A 37 -1.78 -22.75 -5.25
N LEU A 38 -3.07 -23.03 -5.42
CA LEU A 38 -4.00 -22.10 -6.06
C LEU A 38 -4.08 -20.76 -5.30
N LEU A 39 -4.20 -20.80 -3.97
CA LEU A 39 -4.25 -19.56 -3.17
C LEU A 39 -2.94 -18.78 -3.21
N ILE A 40 -1.80 -19.47 -3.13
CA ILE A 40 -0.47 -18.85 -3.26
C ILE A 40 -0.36 -18.15 -4.62
N ASN A 41 -0.79 -18.80 -5.70
CA ASN A 41 -0.77 -18.22 -7.04
C ASN A 41 -1.70 -16.99 -7.15
N GLN A 42 -2.88 -17.03 -6.52
CA GLN A 42 -3.77 -15.86 -6.43
C GLN A 42 -3.12 -14.70 -5.64
N ALA A 43 -2.52 -15.00 -4.49
CA ALA A 43 -1.82 -14.01 -3.68
C ALA A 43 -0.65 -13.38 -4.45
N ILE A 44 0.13 -14.18 -5.20
CA ILE A 44 1.19 -13.70 -6.08
C ILE A 44 0.64 -12.78 -7.15
N SER A 45 -0.46 -13.18 -7.82
CA SER A 45 -1.11 -12.36 -8.85
C SER A 45 -1.56 -11.00 -8.29
N TYR A 46 -2.18 -11.00 -7.12
CA TYR A 46 -2.63 -9.78 -6.46
C TYR A 46 -1.45 -8.90 -6.00
N ILE A 47 -0.40 -9.47 -5.41
CA ILE A 47 0.81 -8.72 -5.04
C ILE A 47 1.47 -8.11 -6.28
N ASN A 48 1.54 -8.84 -7.40
CA ASN A 48 2.04 -8.31 -8.65
C ASN A 48 1.18 -7.13 -9.14
N PHE A 49 -0.15 -7.22 -9.02
CA PHE A 49 -1.05 -6.10 -9.29
C PHE A 49 -0.73 -4.87 -8.41
N LEU A 50 -0.54 -5.07 -7.09
CA LEU A 50 -0.18 -3.97 -6.18
C LEU A 50 1.10 -3.26 -6.61
N THR A 51 2.09 -4.02 -7.09
CA THR A 51 3.38 -3.49 -7.53
C THR A 51 3.35 -2.84 -8.92
N SER A 52 2.33 -3.13 -9.73
CA SER A 52 2.26 -2.63 -11.10
C SER A 52 1.94 -1.13 -11.15
N PRO A 53 2.71 -0.32 -11.89
CA PRO A 53 2.50 1.12 -12.02
C PRO A 53 1.39 1.48 -13.02
N ASN A 54 0.90 0.53 -13.82
CA ASN A 54 -0.12 0.73 -14.85
C ASN A 54 -1.35 -0.16 -14.63
N SER A 55 -1.49 -0.75 -13.45
CA SER A 55 -2.69 -1.52 -13.14
C SER A 55 -3.90 -0.59 -13.14
N VAL A 56 -4.71 -0.65 -14.19
CA VAL A 56 -5.96 0.10 -14.29
C VAL A 56 -7.06 -0.89 -14.00
N LEU A 57 -7.76 -0.73 -12.87
CA LEU A 57 -9.14 -1.16 -12.80
C LEU A 57 -10.00 0.04 -13.14
N ASP A 58 -10.98 -0.17 -14.00
CA ASP A 58 -12.04 0.80 -14.17
C ASP A 58 -13.17 0.41 -13.20
N CYS A 59 -13.54 1.31 -12.31
CA CYS A 59 -14.54 1.05 -11.26
C CYS A 59 -15.90 0.65 -11.82
N ASN A 60 -16.18 0.99 -13.07
CA ASN A 60 -17.39 0.62 -13.79
C ASN A 60 -17.37 -0.81 -14.35
N THR A 61 -16.19 -1.45 -14.53
CA THR A 61 -16.07 -2.83 -15.05
C THR A 61 -16.08 -3.90 -13.97
N ILE A 62 -15.95 -3.53 -12.69
CA ILE A 62 -15.91 -4.49 -11.58
C ILE A 62 -17.24 -5.25 -11.43
N ASN A 63 -18.37 -4.64 -11.81
CA ASN A 63 -19.66 -5.33 -11.78
C ASN A 63 -19.84 -6.41 -12.87
N THR A 64 -19.01 -6.46 -13.92
CA THR A 64 -19.25 -7.35 -15.06
C THR A 64 -18.06 -8.19 -15.47
N THR A 65 -16.81 -7.75 -15.35
CA THR A 65 -15.68 -8.48 -15.98
C THR A 65 -15.04 -9.55 -15.08
N TYR A 66 -15.07 -9.37 -13.75
CA TYR A 66 -14.48 -10.35 -12.81
C TYR A 66 -15.49 -11.38 -12.29
N MET A 67 -16.80 -11.07 -12.34
CA MET A 67 -17.88 -12.04 -12.08
C MET A 67 -17.97 -13.13 -13.16
N ILE A 68 -17.47 -12.88 -14.37
CA ILE A 68 -17.66 -13.78 -15.54
C ILE A 68 -16.52 -14.80 -15.71
N ASN A 69 -15.32 -14.54 -15.17
CA ASN A 69 -14.15 -15.41 -15.43
C ASN A 69 -13.71 -16.32 -14.27
N ASN A 70 -14.40 -16.31 -13.12
CA ASN A 70 -14.04 -17.14 -11.96
C ASN A 70 -15.12 -18.18 -11.62
N THR A 71 -15.20 -19.24 -12.41
CA THR A 71 -15.85 -20.51 -12.03
C THR A 71 -14.87 -21.41 -11.27
N ASN A 72 -14.28 -20.92 -10.17
CA ASN A 72 -13.39 -21.72 -9.31
C ASN A 72 -13.92 -21.80 -7.86
N PRO A 73 -13.76 -22.94 -7.17
CA PRO A 73 -14.50 -23.30 -5.95
C PRO A 73 -13.99 -22.64 -4.65
N LEU A 74 -13.18 -21.58 -4.71
CA LEU A 74 -12.68 -20.86 -3.53
C LEU A 74 -13.53 -19.62 -3.17
N TYR A 75 -14.85 -19.72 -3.34
CA TYR A 75 -15.81 -18.90 -2.61
C TYR A 75 -15.83 -19.22 -1.10
N PHE A 76 -14.98 -20.15 -0.66
CA PHE A 76 -14.83 -20.54 0.73
C PHE A 76 -14.05 -19.47 1.51
N THR A 77 -14.77 -18.67 2.28
CA THR A 77 -14.34 -18.08 3.58
C THR A 77 -13.38 -16.89 3.57
N MET A 78 -13.50 -15.95 2.62
CA MET A 78 -13.01 -14.58 2.82
C MET A 78 -14.20 -13.61 2.95
N PRO A 79 -14.35 -12.87 4.06
CA PRO A 79 -15.37 -11.84 4.16
C PRO A 79 -15.14 -10.66 3.19
N ILE A 80 -13.91 -10.50 2.69
CA ILE A 80 -13.54 -9.49 1.68
C ILE A 80 -13.32 -10.21 0.34
N ASN A 81 -14.22 -9.98 -0.62
CA ASN A 81 -14.05 -10.44 -1.99
C ASN A 81 -12.69 -9.95 -2.53
N ILE A 82 -11.88 -10.83 -3.13
CA ILE A 82 -10.61 -10.45 -3.77
C ILE A 82 -10.82 -9.31 -4.79
N ASP A 83 -11.98 -9.23 -5.44
CA ASP A 83 -12.35 -8.13 -6.34
C ASP A 83 -12.43 -6.77 -5.60
N SER A 84 -12.86 -6.77 -4.34
CA SER A 84 -12.88 -5.56 -3.51
C SER A 84 -11.46 -5.16 -3.06
N LEU A 85 -10.54 -6.12 -2.91
CA LEU A 85 -9.13 -5.82 -2.61
C LEU A 85 -8.45 -5.03 -3.74
N TYR A 86 -8.87 -5.23 -4.98
CA TYR A 86 -8.36 -4.46 -6.12
C TYR A 86 -8.74 -2.97 -6.04
N LEU A 87 -9.90 -2.63 -5.45
CA LEU A 87 -10.32 -1.25 -5.18
C LEU A 87 -9.52 -0.60 -4.06
N PHE A 88 -9.06 -1.39 -3.08
CA PHE A 88 -8.33 -0.92 -1.90
C PHE A 88 -6.80 -1.04 -2.04
N LYS A 89 -6.28 -0.96 -3.27
CA LYS A 89 -4.85 -1.12 -3.60
C LYS A 89 -3.91 -0.42 -2.61
N TYR A 90 -4.11 0.87 -2.35
CA TYR A 90 -3.22 1.66 -1.50
C TYR A 90 -3.41 1.36 -0.02
N THR A 91 -4.64 1.09 0.43
CA THR A 91 -4.93 0.62 1.79
C THR A 91 -4.23 -0.72 2.03
N THR A 92 -4.31 -1.66 1.09
CA THR A 92 -3.59 -2.95 1.19
C THR A 92 -2.08 -2.76 1.24
N ILE A 93 -1.52 -1.92 0.35
CA ILE A 93 -0.07 -1.62 0.37
C ILE A 93 0.34 -1.04 1.73
N SER A 94 -0.41 -0.06 2.25
CA SER A 94 -0.11 0.56 3.55
C SER A 94 -0.21 -0.44 4.69
N GLY A 95 -1.24 -1.28 4.68
CA GLY A 95 -1.46 -2.33 5.65
C GLY A 95 -0.33 -3.35 5.67
N MET A 96 0.01 -3.89 4.50
CA MET A 96 1.13 -4.81 4.33
C MET A 96 2.46 -4.20 4.79
N LYS A 97 2.73 -2.91 4.51
CA LYS A 97 3.92 -2.22 5.05
C LYS A 97 3.96 -2.22 6.57
N GLY A 98 2.80 -1.99 7.21
CA GLY A 98 2.64 -2.06 8.66
C GLY A 98 3.02 -3.44 9.18
N ILE A 99 2.43 -4.50 8.62
CA ILE A 99 2.71 -5.89 9.01
C ILE A 99 4.18 -6.27 8.75
N LEU A 100 4.74 -5.89 7.60
CA LEU A 100 6.13 -6.13 7.24
C LEU A 100 7.09 -5.60 8.30
N ARG A 101 6.91 -4.36 8.72
CA ARG A 101 7.84 -3.65 9.61
C ARG A 101 7.67 -4.03 11.08
N THR A 102 6.49 -4.49 11.48
CA THR A 102 6.17 -4.71 12.89
C THR A 102 6.10 -6.19 13.27
N ILE A 103 5.59 -7.05 12.38
CA ILE A 103 5.39 -8.47 12.64
C ILE A 103 6.41 -9.28 11.86
N CYS A 104 6.38 -9.23 10.53
CA CYS A 104 7.21 -10.11 9.69
C CYS A 104 8.71 -9.87 9.85
N SER A 105 9.12 -8.62 10.09
CA SER A 105 10.51 -8.25 10.39
C SER A 105 11.09 -8.96 11.63
N ARG A 106 10.22 -9.46 12.51
CA ARG A 106 10.58 -10.10 13.78
C ARG A 106 10.33 -11.59 13.71
N ILE A 107 9.11 -12.02 13.42
CA ILE A 107 8.72 -13.43 13.57
C ILE A 107 9.41 -14.35 12.56
N PHE A 108 9.89 -13.80 11.44
CA PHE A 108 10.59 -14.55 10.40
C PHE A 108 12.09 -14.25 10.37
N SER A 109 12.63 -13.46 11.30
CA SER A 109 14.03 -13.01 11.24
C SER A 109 15.02 -14.18 11.24
N ASP A 110 14.77 -15.19 12.06
CA ASP A 110 15.60 -16.39 12.22
C ASP A 110 15.62 -17.24 10.95
N ILE A 111 14.44 -17.53 10.39
CA ILE A 111 14.28 -18.33 9.17
C ILE A 111 14.86 -17.57 7.97
N LEU A 112 14.57 -16.27 7.85
CA LEU A 112 15.07 -15.45 6.75
C LEU A 112 16.59 -15.30 6.80
N TYR A 113 17.16 -15.14 8.00
CA TYR A 113 18.61 -15.11 8.17
C TYR A 113 19.25 -16.42 7.72
N LYS A 114 18.74 -17.56 8.20
CA LYS A 114 19.25 -18.88 7.82
C LYS A 114 19.20 -19.10 6.31
N ILE A 115 18.08 -18.75 5.65
CA ILE A 115 17.93 -18.92 4.20
C ILE A 115 18.90 -18.00 3.44
N GLN A 116 19.17 -16.79 3.94
CA GLN A 116 20.06 -15.83 3.27
C GLN A 116 21.54 -16.18 3.40
N TYR A 117 21.97 -16.56 4.61
CA TYR A 117 23.39 -16.73 4.95
C TYR A 117 23.82 -18.20 5.04
N GLY A 118 22.88 -19.14 4.91
CA GLY A 118 23.13 -20.59 4.90
C GLY A 118 23.42 -21.19 6.27
N ASN A 119 23.64 -20.37 7.30
CA ASN A 119 23.89 -20.78 8.67
C ASN A 119 23.41 -19.70 9.66
N TYR A 120 23.61 -19.94 10.96
CA TYR A 120 23.38 -18.97 12.01
C TYR A 120 24.68 -18.29 12.49
N ALA A 121 25.80 -18.55 11.82
CA ALA A 121 27.10 -18.00 12.19
C ALA A 121 27.13 -16.51 11.84
N GLY A 122 26.90 -15.67 12.85
CA GLY A 122 26.72 -14.23 12.69
C GLY A 122 25.32 -13.72 13.02
N PHE A 123 24.36 -14.61 13.33
CA PHE A 123 23.07 -14.24 13.90
C PHE A 123 23.29 -13.67 15.30
N THR A 124 23.63 -12.38 15.35
CA THR A 124 23.88 -11.68 16.58
C THR A 124 22.57 -11.07 17.04
N ILE A 125 22.13 -11.48 18.22
CA ILE A 125 21.02 -10.87 18.94
C ILE A 125 21.19 -9.34 18.96
N ASN A 126 20.09 -8.61 18.85
CA ASN A 126 20.07 -7.14 18.85
C ASN A 126 20.76 -6.48 17.65
N ARG A 127 20.95 -7.21 16.54
CA ARG A 127 21.33 -6.63 15.25
C ARG A 127 20.16 -6.59 14.28
N THR A 128 20.25 -5.67 13.33
CA THR A 128 19.37 -5.62 12.18
C THR A 128 20.08 -6.15 10.94
N PHE A 129 19.30 -6.67 10.00
CA PHE A 129 19.78 -7.03 8.67
C PHE A 129 18.70 -6.75 7.61
N THR A 130 19.13 -6.68 6.35
CA THR A 130 18.23 -6.55 5.20
C THR A 130 18.22 -7.84 4.41
N ILE A 131 17.06 -8.20 3.85
CA ILE A 131 16.97 -9.36 2.98
C ILE A 131 17.03 -9.00 1.50
N SER A 132 17.46 -9.95 0.67
CA SER A 132 17.46 -9.79 -0.78
C SER A 132 16.05 -9.44 -1.31
N GLY A 133 15.99 -8.37 -2.11
CA GLY A 133 14.75 -7.83 -2.69
C GLY A 133 14.19 -6.58 -2.00
N PHE A 134 14.79 -6.14 -0.89
CA PHE A 134 14.52 -4.83 -0.27
C PHE A 134 15.74 -3.90 -0.44
N PRO A 135 15.56 -2.55 -0.54
CA PRO A 135 14.29 -1.83 -0.52
C PRO A 135 13.44 -2.09 -1.77
N ASP A 136 12.15 -2.34 -1.58
CA ASP A 136 11.20 -2.56 -2.67
C ASP A 136 10.61 -1.21 -3.15
N PRO A 137 10.38 -0.99 -4.45
CA PRO A 137 9.82 0.27 -4.96
C PRO A 137 8.45 0.65 -4.39
N VAL A 138 7.66 -0.33 -3.95
CA VAL A 138 6.33 -0.13 -3.37
C VAL A 138 6.36 -0.30 -1.86
N PHE A 139 6.97 -1.37 -1.35
CA PHE A 139 6.98 -1.69 0.09
C PHE A 139 8.10 -0.96 0.87
N GLY A 140 9.04 -0.33 0.18
CA GLY A 140 10.10 0.50 0.76
C GLY A 140 11.19 -0.33 1.44
N HIS A 141 11.94 0.30 2.34
CA HIS A 141 12.94 -0.38 3.16
C HIS A 141 12.28 -1.15 4.32
N VAL A 142 12.80 -2.34 4.62
CA VAL A 142 12.40 -3.17 5.75
C VAL A 142 13.66 -3.73 6.40
N GLU A 143 13.84 -3.43 7.68
CA GLU A 143 14.90 -4.01 8.52
C GLU A 143 14.32 -5.17 9.32
N PHE A 144 15.06 -6.27 9.37
CA PHE A 144 14.71 -7.47 10.13
C PHE A 144 15.53 -7.50 11.40
N TYR A 145 14.89 -7.85 12.52
CA TYR A 145 15.47 -7.74 13.86
C TYR A 145 15.81 -9.11 14.42
N CYS A 146 17.08 -9.35 14.73
CA CYS A 146 17.49 -10.53 15.47
C CYS A 146 17.04 -10.37 16.94
N TRP A 147 16.05 -11.16 17.35
CA TRP A 147 15.49 -11.19 18.72
C TRP A 147 16.55 -11.27 19.83
N PRO A 148 16.27 -10.80 21.06
CA PRO A 148 15.06 -10.12 21.52
C PRO A 148 15.31 -8.61 21.74
N LEU A 149 14.82 -7.76 20.84
CA LEU A 149 14.83 -6.32 21.06
C LEU A 149 13.48 -5.85 21.62
N PRO A 150 13.43 -5.19 22.79
CA PRO A 150 12.22 -4.52 23.26
C PRO A 150 11.91 -3.36 22.32
N HIS A 151 10.88 -3.51 21.49
CA HIS A 151 10.39 -2.43 20.63
C HIS A 151 8.94 -2.09 20.98
N PRO A 152 8.61 -0.80 21.12
CA PRO A 152 7.22 -0.40 21.28
C PRO A 152 6.39 -0.94 20.12
N MET A 153 5.37 -1.75 20.41
CA MET A 153 4.44 -2.27 19.40
C MET A 153 3.47 -1.19 18.86
N HIS A 154 3.67 0.07 19.24
CA HIS A 154 2.76 1.19 18.98
C HIS A 154 3.43 2.32 18.18
N GLN A 155 3.99 2.02 17.01
CA GLN A 155 4.22 3.09 16.03
C GLN A 155 3.06 3.11 15.05
N ASN A 156 2.31 4.22 15.07
CA ASN A 156 1.20 4.50 14.15
C ASN A 156 1.53 4.02 12.74
N PHE A 157 0.79 2.99 12.30
CA PHE A 157 1.12 2.10 11.18
C PHE A 157 1.06 2.74 9.80
N VAL A 158 0.63 4.00 9.71
CA VAL A 158 0.42 4.70 8.45
C VAL A 158 1.34 5.91 8.36
N ASN A 159 2.39 5.78 7.56
CA ASN A 159 3.24 6.91 7.22
C ASN A 159 2.39 7.97 6.49
N GLU A 160 2.59 9.25 6.78
CA GLU A 160 1.96 10.36 6.05
C GLU A 160 2.12 10.20 4.54
N GLU A 161 3.24 9.64 4.09
CA GLU A 161 3.50 9.33 2.69
C GLU A 161 2.43 8.41 2.10
N ASP A 162 2.00 7.37 2.81
CA ASP A 162 1.03 6.39 2.33
C ASP A 162 -0.36 7.03 2.15
N ARG A 163 -0.69 8.04 2.95
CA ARG A 163 -1.91 8.86 2.82
C ARG A 163 -1.71 10.22 2.12
N SER A 164 -0.62 10.37 1.35
CA SER A 164 -0.34 11.60 0.58
C SER A 164 -0.64 11.44 -0.92
N LEU A 165 -1.21 12.49 -1.52
CA LEU A 165 -1.29 12.73 -2.96
C LEU A 165 -0.28 13.80 -3.40
N TYR A 166 0.20 13.66 -4.62
CA TYR A 166 0.93 14.69 -5.35
C TYR A 166 0.02 15.26 -6.43
N VAL A 167 -0.24 16.56 -6.34
CA VAL A 167 -1.17 17.29 -7.21
C VAL A 167 -0.37 18.24 -8.07
N THR A 168 -0.60 18.28 -9.38
CA THR A 168 0.10 19.17 -10.33
C THR A 168 -0.86 20.09 -11.05
N PHE A 169 -0.44 21.33 -11.26
CA PHE A 169 -1.21 22.39 -11.88
C PHE A 169 -0.68 22.74 -13.27
N SER A 170 -1.57 23.23 -14.15
CA SER A 170 -1.15 23.83 -15.42
C SER A 170 -0.35 25.12 -15.18
N ARG A 171 0.60 25.43 -16.07
CA ARG A 171 1.35 26.69 -16.03
C ARG A 171 0.42 27.88 -16.33
N GLY A 172 0.74 29.03 -15.75
CA GLY A 172 0.04 30.29 -16.03
C GLY A 172 -1.29 30.48 -15.30
N PHE A 173 -1.62 29.63 -14.31
CA PHE A 173 -2.87 29.72 -13.57
C PHE A 173 -2.66 29.66 -12.06
N GLN A 174 -3.13 30.69 -11.35
CA GLN A 174 -3.02 30.82 -9.90
C GLN A 174 -3.98 29.88 -9.17
N VAL A 175 -3.39 28.88 -8.50
CA VAL A 175 -4.02 27.91 -7.61
C VAL A 175 -3.52 28.18 -6.21
N SER A 176 -4.43 28.52 -5.31
CA SER A 176 -4.15 28.71 -3.88
C SER A 176 -4.25 27.40 -3.10
N LYS A 177 -3.80 27.41 -1.85
CA LYS A 177 -3.99 26.29 -0.91
C LYS A 177 -5.48 26.00 -0.70
N ASP A 178 -6.29 27.05 -0.62
CA ASP A 178 -7.73 26.94 -0.42
C ASP A 178 -8.42 26.35 -1.64
N ASP A 179 -7.99 26.69 -2.86
CA ASP A 179 -8.51 26.11 -4.09
C ASP A 179 -8.29 24.59 -4.13
N VAL A 180 -7.08 24.13 -3.74
CA VAL A 180 -6.76 22.69 -3.67
C VAL A 180 -7.61 22.01 -2.61
N THR A 181 -7.67 22.61 -1.41
CA THR A 181 -8.43 22.08 -0.27
C THR A 181 -9.90 21.94 -0.65
N TRP A 182 -10.49 22.99 -1.22
CA TRP A 182 -11.89 23.02 -1.63
C TRP A 182 -12.25 21.93 -2.63
N VAL A 183 -11.43 21.66 -3.65
CA VAL A 183 -11.74 20.60 -4.65
C VAL A 183 -11.82 19.21 -4.03
N PHE A 184 -11.02 18.91 -3.01
CA PHE A 184 -11.14 17.63 -2.31
C PHE A 184 -12.33 17.63 -1.35
N LEU A 185 -12.59 18.74 -0.64
CA LEU A 185 -13.75 18.84 0.24
C LEU A 185 -15.08 18.76 -0.51
N SER A 186 -15.22 19.46 -1.64
CA SER A 186 -16.45 19.47 -2.44
C SER A 186 -16.79 18.11 -3.02
N ASN A 187 -15.78 17.29 -3.31
CA ASN A 187 -15.97 16.00 -3.98
C ASN A 187 -16.02 14.82 -3.01
N PHE A 188 -15.35 14.90 -1.86
CA PHE A 188 -15.15 13.76 -0.95
C PHE A 188 -15.41 14.09 0.54
N GLY A 189 -15.94 15.28 0.85
CA GLY A 189 -16.18 15.72 2.22
C GLY A 189 -14.90 16.08 2.98
N ASP A 190 -14.99 16.13 4.31
CA ASP A 190 -13.89 16.53 5.19
C ASP A 190 -12.77 15.47 5.29
N CYS A 191 -11.97 15.37 4.22
CA CYS A 191 -11.03 14.29 3.95
C CYS A 191 -9.56 14.74 3.95
N VAL A 192 -9.31 16.04 3.83
CA VAL A 192 -7.97 16.65 3.80
C VAL A 192 -7.49 16.90 5.23
N GLN A 193 -6.28 16.45 5.56
CA GLN A 193 -5.62 16.83 6.82
C GLN A 193 -4.71 18.04 6.64
N TYR A 194 -3.91 18.06 5.58
CA TYR A 194 -2.93 19.12 5.37
C TYR A 194 -2.57 19.28 3.89
N VAL A 195 -2.25 20.51 3.48
CA VAL A 195 -1.78 20.84 2.12
C VAL A 195 -0.46 21.58 2.22
N ASP A 196 0.59 21.00 1.63
CA ASP A 196 1.92 21.58 1.47
C ASP A 196 2.12 22.04 0.02
N MET A 197 2.22 23.36 -0.17
CA MET A 197 2.56 23.98 -1.46
C MET A 197 3.94 24.63 -1.33
N ARG A 198 4.99 23.85 -1.56
CA ARG A 198 6.36 24.39 -1.49
C ARG A 198 6.57 25.39 -2.62
N ARG A 199 7.01 26.60 -2.27
CA ARG A 199 7.51 27.57 -3.24
C ARG A 199 8.86 27.08 -3.77
N ASN A 200 9.07 27.24 -5.08
CA ASN A 200 10.34 26.89 -5.68
C ASN A 200 11.39 27.90 -5.21
N LYS A 201 12.43 27.46 -4.49
CA LYS A 201 13.43 28.36 -3.86
C LYS A 201 14.16 29.25 -4.88
N ASN A 202 14.15 28.87 -6.16
CA ASN A 202 14.88 29.56 -7.22
C ASN A 202 14.06 30.64 -7.94
N ASP A 203 12.79 30.83 -7.61
CA ASP A 203 11.93 31.80 -8.31
C ASP A 203 11.15 32.63 -7.28
N ASN A 204 11.71 33.78 -6.90
CA ASN A 204 11.12 34.72 -5.93
C ASN A 204 9.73 35.28 -6.33
N LYS A 205 9.18 34.90 -7.48
CA LYS A 205 7.87 35.36 -8.01
C LYS A 205 7.01 34.27 -8.66
N LYS A 206 7.44 32.99 -8.75
CA LYS A 206 6.63 31.96 -9.42
C LYS A 206 5.81 31.14 -8.42
N GLN A 207 4.52 31.03 -8.71
CA GLN A 207 3.57 30.17 -8.03
C GLN A 207 4.04 28.70 -8.00
N SER A 208 3.71 27.97 -6.94
CA SER A 208 3.95 26.52 -6.90
C SER A 208 3.13 25.81 -7.98
N LEU A 209 3.78 24.96 -8.77
CA LEU A 209 3.16 24.15 -9.82
C LEU A 209 2.67 22.78 -9.31
N PHE A 210 2.84 22.53 -8.01
CA PHE A 210 2.41 21.31 -7.37
C PHE A 210 2.00 21.51 -5.91
N ALA A 211 1.28 20.54 -5.36
CA ALA A 211 0.99 20.45 -3.94
C ALA A 211 1.15 19.00 -3.48
N ARG A 212 1.61 18.81 -2.24
CA ARG A 212 1.43 17.56 -1.51
C ARG A 212 0.19 17.71 -0.63
N VAL A 213 -0.78 16.85 -0.83
CA VAL A 213 -2.02 16.82 -0.04
C VAL A 213 -1.99 15.58 0.83
N ILE A 214 -2.04 15.76 2.15
CA ILE A 214 -2.08 14.69 3.14
C ILE A 214 -3.56 14.46 3.49
N MET A 215 -4.06 13.27 3.22
CA MET A 215 -5.43 12.86 3.53
C MET A 215 -5.52 12.31 4.95
N LYS A 216 -6.70 12.36 5.56
CA LYS A 216 -6.94 11.83 6.91
C LYS A 216 -6.75 10.31 7.02
N SER A 217 -6.97 9.58 5.93
CA SER A 217 -6.85 8.12 5.83
C SER A 217 -6.31 7.70 4.46
N VAL A 218 -5.71 6.51 4.38
CA VAL A 218 -5.29 5.89 3.10
C VAL A 218 -6.49 5.45 2.27
N THR A 219 -7.60 5.06 2.90
CA THR A 219 -8.83 4.67 2.17
C THR A 219 -9.36 5.79 1.28
N ILE A 220 -9.14 7.05 1.66
CA ILE A 220 -9.49 8.20 0.83
C ILE A 220 -8.65 8.26 -0.46
N ILE A 221 -7.39 7.80 -0.42
CA ILE A 221 -6.54 7.69 -1.61
C ILE A 221 -7.12 6.67 -2.59
N ASP A 222 -7.60 5.52 -2.07
CA ASP A 222 -8.26 4.49 -2.88
C ASP A 222 -9.54 5.02 -3.52
N ILE A 223 -10.36 5.79 -2.79
CA ILE A 223 -11.57 6.43 -3.34
C ILE A 223 -11.20 7.44 -4.44
N ILE A 224 -10.24 8.32 -4.18
CA ILE A 224 -9.84 9.39 -5.12
C ILE A 224 -9.26 8.81 -6.40
N LEU A 225 -8.35 7.83 -6.28
CA LEU A 225 -7.65 7.26 -7.42
C LEU A 225 -8.45 6.10 -8.06
N CYS A 226 -9.39 5.51 -7.32
CA CYS A 226 -10.34 4.52 -7.80
C CYS A 226 -9.67 3.34 -8.52
N GLY A 227 -8.65 2.75 -7.90
CA GLY A 227 -7.82 1.69 -8.50
C GLY A 227 -6.83 2.15 -9.58
N LYS A 228 -6.88 3.42 -10.00
CA LYS A 228 -5.96 4.02 -10.99
C LYS A 228 -4.74 4.65 -10.31
N ASN A 229 -3.82 5.16 -11.11
CA ASN A 229 -2.60 5.83 -10.61
C ASN A 229 -2.73 7.36 -10.60
N THR A 230 -3.71 7.89 -11.34
CA THR A 230 -3.99 9.33 -11.44
C THR A 230 -5.49 9.59 -11.42
N ALA A 231 -5.87 10.75 -10.90
CA ALA A 231 -7.22 11.28 -10.93
C ALA A 231 -7.18 12.70 -11.50
N LYS A 232 -8.21 13.06 -12.27
CA LYS A 232 -8.30 14.35 -12.96
C LYS A 232 -9.41 15.19 -12.34
N PHE A 233 -9.05 16.41 -11.96
CA PHE A 233 -9.94 17.39 -11.35
C PHE A 233 -10.01 18.66 -12.19
N LYS A 234 -10.95 19.54 -11.85
CA LYS A 234 -11.03 20.91 -12.37
C LYS A 234 -10.97 21.89 -11.22
N ILE A 235 -9.99 22.79 -11.23
CA ILE A 235 -9.93 23.97 -10.35
C ILE A 235 -10.16 25.19 -11.24
N LYS A 236 -11.21 25.99 -10.96
CA LYS A 236 -11.53 27.21 -11.70
C LYS A 236 -11.50 27.02 -13.24
N GLY A 237 -12.09 25.91 -13.70
CA GLY A 237 -12.15 25.54 -15.12
C GLY A 237 -10.88 24.93 -15.73
N LYS A 238 -9.75 24.88 -15.01
CA LYS A 238 -8.49 24.28 -15.48
C LYS A 238 -8.27 22.88 -14.94
N HIS A 239 -7.63 22.02 -15.73
CA HIS A 239 -7.36 20.65 -15.35
C HIS A 239 -6.20 20.53 -14.36
N VAL A 240 -6.44 19.75 -13.31
CA VAL A 240 -5.48 19.43 -12.27
C VAL A 240 -5.39 17.92 -12.17
N TRP A 241 -4.17 17.41 -12.01
CA TRP A 241 -3.94 15.98 -11.90
C TRP A 241 -3.45 15.65 -10.50
N ALA A 242 -4.10 14.69 -9.85
CA ALA A 242 -3.64 14.09 -8.61
C ALA A 242 -3.07 12.70 -8.91
N LYS A 243 -2.01 12.32 -8.20
CA LYS A 243 -1.43 10.97 -8.25
C LYS A 243 -0.91 10.58 -6.88
N LYS A 244 -0.64 9.31 -6.65
CA LYS A 244 -0.02 8.85 -5.40
C LYS A 244 1.31 9.59 -5.17
N PHE A 245 1.49 10.17 -3.97
CA PHE A 245 2.77 10.77 -3.60
C PHE A 245 3.85 9.69 -3.53
N LYS A 246 4.99 9.96 -4.15
CA LYS A 246 6.23 9.20 -4.03
C LYS A 246 7.33 10.17 -3.66
N LYS A 247 8.15 9.85 -2.66
CA LYS A 247 9.35 10.65 -2.38
C LYS A 247 10.24 10.67 -3.63
N PRO A 248 10.82 11.82 -4.01
CA PRO A 248 11.85 11.84 -5.03
C PRO A 248 12.99 10.92 -4.57
N LYS A 249 13.56 10.14 -5.51
CA LYS A 249 14.79 9.42 -5.26
C LYS A 249 15.86 10.49 -4.99
N VAL A 250 16.37 10.53 -3.76
CA VAL A 250 17.55 11.33 -3.41
C VAL A 250 18.77 10.64 -3.99
#